data_AF-A0A174FV15-F1
#
_entry.id   AF-A0A174FV15-F1
#
_cell.length_a   1.000
_cell.length_b   1.000
_cell.length_c   1.000
_cell.angle_alpha   90.00
_cell.angle_beta   90.00
_cell.angle_gamma   90.00
#
_symmetry.space_group_name_H-M   'P 1'
#
loop_
_entity.id
_entity.type
_entity.pdbx_description
1 polymer ?
#
loop_
_entity_poly.entity_id
_entity_poly.type
_entity_poly.pdbx_seq_one_letter_code
_entity_poly.pdbx_strand_id
1 'polypeptide(L)'
;MKCTKCGNELRKLENKEGYYICDRCNLYFKTRSKSENTAPHNTSTENRYSFVKDPQPAASQSGSMGHTPNAAHTGGPAKIRCPMCGGTDVDISFVQTGASTVTRNPGAPTKVGRKAMKASTFGLWGLTGKRTGYSSTAFYNQKMALCKDCGHSWAFFTEREKNRNKSLVTGILITAVCLIFFLTFWSCGSTTDEKDTPAPSYQTENKAPVEESDQAENKILVDESERGIEDFEYEISDGQLKLLDYNGSNESLTIAADYKIQDVNYKTDLTDFQLGGGVKTLIISEGISELYEAMFNMSDVEKVYLPSSLTVITDNTLSYLHGDELTEIYYGGSEEQWNSIFKHYVSPGVTESWKAEDYEAAGTAIADRINKMVGLEYDPSKFNFHYNSSPDELNQ
;
A
#
# COMPACT_ATOMS: atom_id res chain seq x y z
N MET A 1 -24.66 -4.60 27.89
CA MET A 1 -24.03 -5.92 27.61
C MET A 1 -22.59 -5.86 28.12
N LYS A 2 -22.02 -6.98 28.57
CA LYS A 2 -20.63 -7.02 29.05
C LYS A 2 -19.75 -7.71 28.02
N CYS A 3 -18.53 -7.20 27.85
CA CYS A 3 -17.51 -7.81 27.01
C CYS A 3 -17.20 -9.22 27.53
N THR A 4 -17.32 -10.23 26.66
CA THR A 4 -17.02 -11.62 27.01
C THR A 4 -15.54 -11.86 27.33
N LYS A 5 -14.66 -10.94 26.89
CA LYS A 5 -13.20 -11.02 27.11
C LYS A 5 -12.75 -10.37 28.43
N CYS A 6 -13.25 -9.19 28.76
CA CYS A 6 -12.75 -8.41 29.91
C CYS A 6 -13.80 -8.01 30.94
N GLY A 7 -15.07 -8.40 30.72
CA GLY A 7 -16.19 -8.08 31.61
C GLY A 7 -16.63 -6.61 31.61
N ASN A 8 -15.94 -5.72 30.88
CA ASN A 8 -16.27 -4.30 30.83
C ASN A 8 -17.61 -4.05 30.11
N GLU A 9 -18.28 -2.94 30.42
CA GLU A 9 -19.52 -2.57 29.74
C GLU A 9 -19.26 -2.21 28.28
N LEU A 10 -20.17 -2.67 27.41
CA LEU A 10 -20.13 -2.35 25.99
C LEU A 10 -20.90 -1.06 25.72
N ARG A 11 -20.27 -0.13 25.01
CA ARG A 11 -20.88 1.11 24.53
C ARG A 11 -21.59 0.86 23.21
N LYS A 12 -22.83 1.36 23.07
CA LYS A 12 -23.58 1.28 21.80
C LYS A 12 -23.00 2.28 20.81
N LEU A 13 -22.82 1.87 19.55
CA LEU A 13 -22.42 2.80 18.50
C LEU A 13 -23.65 3.54 17.97
N GLU A 14 -23.63 4.88 18.07
CA GLU A 14 -24.75 5.74 17.63
C GLU A 14 -25.03 5.61 16.13
N ASN A 15 -23.98 5.35 15.35
CA ASN A 15 -24.05 5.36 13.89
C ASN A 15 -24.46 4.01 13.28
N LYS A 16 -24.64 2.96 14.09
CA LYS A 16 -24.97 1.59 13.61
C LYS A 16 -25.86 0.84 14.60
N GLU A 17 -27.14 0.66 14.24
CA GLU A 17 -28.08 -0.10 15.06
C GLU A 17 -27.63 -1.55 15.29
N GLY A 18 -27.67 -1.97 16.55
CA GLY A 18 -27.32 -3.32 16.96
C GLY A 18 -25.82 -3.58 17.12
N TYR A 19 -24.95 -2.58 16.92
CA TYR A 19 -23.50 -2.69 17.14
C TYR A 19 -23.05 -2.05 18.45
N TYR A 20 -22.09 -2.70 19.10
CA TYR A 20 -21.51 -2.29 20.36
C TYR A 20 -19.98 -2.43 20.33
N ILE A 21 -19.27 -1.60 21.09
CA ILE A 21 -17.81 -1.61 21.21
C ILE A 21 -17.39 -1.72 22.67
N CYS A 22 -16.32 -2.48 22.93
CA CYS A 22 -15.65 -2.50 24.24
C CYS A 22 -14.47 -1.52 24.22
N ASP A 23 -14.60 -0.35 24.84
CA ASP A 23 -13.56 0.69 24.80
C ASP A 23 -12.22 0.22 25.43
N ARG A 24 -12.25 -0.80 26.31
CA ARG A 24 -11.03 -1.37 26.92
C ARG A 24 -10.27 -2.37 26.03
N CYS A 25 -10.95 -3.03 25.09
CA CYS A 25 -10.36 -4.10 24.28
C CYS A 25 -10.44 -3.83 22.78
N ASN A 26 -11.06 -2.70 22.40
CA ASN A 26 -11.35 -2.31 21.04
C ASN A 26 -12.05 -3.40 20.19
N LEU A 27 -12.93 -4.19 20.82
CA LEU A 27 -13.67 -5.29 20.18
C LEU A 27 -15.11 -4.89 19.87
N TYR A 28 -15.59 -5.30 18.69
CA TYR A 28 -16.95 -5.02 18.19
C TYR A 28 -17.89 -6.21 18.36
N PHE A 29 -19.14 -5.93 18.72
CA PHE A 29 -20.19 -6.92 18.95
C PHE A 29 -21.45 -6.54 18.18
N LYS A 30 -22.11 -7.50 17.53
CA LYS A 30 -23.39 -7.30 16.84
C LYS A 30 -24.49 -8.15 17.48
N THR A 31 -25.62 -7.53 17.76
CA THR A 31 -26.81 -8.24 18.21
C THR A 31 -27.58 -8.83 17.04
N ARG A 32 -27.98 -10.10 17.13
CA ARG A 32 -28.86 -10.74 16.16
C ARG A 32 -30.29 -10.23 16.39
N SER A 33 -30.89 -9.58 15.39
CA SER A 33 -32.28 -9.13 15.47
C SER A 33 -33.23 -10.34 15.47
N LYS A 34 -34.21 -10.33 16.38
CA LYS A 34 -35.38 -11.21 16.34
C LYS A 34 -36.32 -10.71 15.22
N SER A 35 -36.13 -11.19 13.99
CA SER A 35 -37.18 -11.14 12.97
C SER A 35 -36.87 -12.13 11.85
N GLU A 36 -37.30 -13.38 12.02
CA GLU A 36 -37.81 -14.26 10.97
C GLU A 36 -38.36 -15.53 11.64
N ASN A 37 -39.55 -15.37 12.22
CA ASN A 37 -40.45 -16.50 12.48
C ASN A 37 -41.25 -16.75 11.21
N THR A 38 -40.77 -17.65 10.37
CA THR A 38 -41.62 -18.44 9.47
C THR A 38 -41.14 -19.88 9.56
N ALA A 39 -41.93 -20.68 10.28
CA ALA A 39 -41.85 -22.13 10.30
C ALA A 39 -42.68 -22.71 9.10
N PRO A 40 -42.79 -24.03 8.91
CA PRO A 40 -41.87 -24.81 8.11
C PRO A 40 -42.59 -25.63 7.02
N HIS A 41 -41.91 -26.01 5.93
CA HIS A 41 -42.25 -27.24 5.22
C HIS A 41 -40.99 -27.93 4.67
N ASN A 42 -40.67 -29.03 5.35
CA ASN A 42 -39.83 -30.19 5.02
C ASN A 42 -39.60 -30.41 3.51
N THR A 43 -38.37 -30.72 3.09
CA THR A 43 -37.86 -32.10 3.20
C THR A 43 -36.51 -32.23 3.91
N SER A 44 -36.53 -33.14 4.88
CA SER A 44 -35.48 -33.65 5.75
C SER A 44 -34.29 -34.30 5.04
N THR A 45 -33.09 -34.14 5.59
CA THR A 45 -32.50 -35.17 6.47
C THR A 45 -31.50 -34.53 7.42
N GLU A 46 -31.73 -34.79 8.70
CA GLU A 46 -30.95 -34.38 9.86
C GLU A 46 -29.53 -34.95 9.82
N ASN A 47 -28.57 -34.23 10.43
CA ASN A 47 -27.70 -34.85 11.42
C ASN A 47 -27.24 -33.78 12.43
N ARG A 48 -27.92 -33.81 13.57
CA ARG A 48 -27.54 -33.24 14.86
C ARG A 48 -26.74 -34.31 15.58
N TYR A 49 -25.46 -34.10 15.91
CA TYR A 49 -24.85 -34.76 17.07
C TYR A 49 -23.86 -33.85 17.79
N SER A 50 -24.22 -33.60 19.05
CA SER A 50 -23.40 -33.26 20.20
C SER A 50 -22.38 -34.35 20.51
N PHE A 51 -21.20 -33.99 21.03
CA PHE A 51 -20.34 -34.93 21.77
C PHE A 51 -20.15 -34.47 23.21
N VAL A 52 -20.78 -35.26 24.08
CA VAL A 52 -20.53 -35.41 25.51
C VAL A 52 -19.26 -36.26 25.68
N LYS A 53 -18.38 -35.85 26.59
CA LYS A 53 -17.28 -36.67 27.15
C LYS A 53 -17.86 -37.89 27.84
N ASP A 54 -17.19 -39.05 27.73
CA ASP A 54 -17.13 -40.07 28.80
C ASP A 54 -16.13 -41.21 28.41
N PRO A 55 -15.69 -42.10 29.34
CA PRO A 55 -14.29 -42.22 29.75
C PRO A 55 -13.54 -43.45 29.19
N GLN A 56 -12.24 -43.52 29.51
CA GLN A 56 -11.34 -44.68 29.29
C GLN A 56 -11.96 -46.05 29.63
N PRO A 57 -11.35 -47.11 29.07
CA PRO A 57 -10.86 -48.17 29.95
C PRO A 57 -9.35 -48.42 29.79
N ALA A 58 -8.73 -48.73 30.92
CA ALA A 58 -7.38 -49.25 31.02
C ALA A 58 -7.33 -50.73 30.63
N ALA A 59 -6.27 -51.13 29.92
CA ALA A 59 -5.54 -52.36 30.21
C ALA A 59 -4.16 -52.35 29.51
N SER A 60 -3.19 -52.76 30.31
CA SER A 60 -1.77 -52.97 30.05
C SER A 60 -1.43 -53.88 28.87
N GLN A 61 -0.29 -53.63 28.21
CA GLN A 61 0.86 -54.55 28.29
C GLN A 61 2.15 -53.89 27.75
N SER A 62 3.24 -54.39 28.32
CA SER A 62 4.65 -54.00 28.29
C SER A 62 5.37 -54.16 26.95
N GLY A 63 6.45 -53.38 26.75
CA GLY A 63 7.50 -53.70 25.78
C GLY A 63 8.51 -52.57 25.58
N SER A 64 9.70 -52.71 26.19
CA SER A 64 10.83 -51.78 26.05
C SER A 64 11.60 -52.01 24.76
N MET A 65 12.12 -50.95 24.14
CA MET A 65 13.53 -50.74 23.76
C MET A 65 13.62 -49.60 22.77
N GLY A 66 14.56 -48.68 23.02
CA GLY A 66 14.75 -47.48 22.22
C GLY A 66 15.45 -47.76 20.89
N HIS A 67 15.23 -46.85 19.95
CA HIS A 67 16.17 -46.49 18.90
C HIS A 67 15.81 -45.09 18.40
N THR A 68 16.72 -44.14 18.56
CA THR A 68 16.82 -43.00 17.64
C THR A 68 17.26 -43.52 16.28
N PRO A 69 16.72 -42.97 15.19
CA PRO A 69 17.63 -42.31 14.26
C PRO A 69 17.09 -41.00 13.66
N ASN A 70 18.05 -40.23 13.17
CA ASN A 70 17.96 -38.93 12.52
C ASN A 70 17.02 -38.85 11.31
N ALA A 71 16.44 -37.66 11.16
CA ALA A 71 16.16 -36.88 9.95
C ALA A 71 15.83 -37.62 8.63
N ALA A 72 14.61 -37.40 8.16
CA ALA A 72 14.31 -37.29 6.73
C ALA A 72 13.29 -36.16 6.52
N HIS A 73 13.73 -35.05 5.94
CA HIS A 73 12.86 -34.04 5.35
C HIS A 73 12.11 -34.67 4.17
N THR A 74 10.85 -35.03 4.39
CA THR A 74 9.90 -35.25 3.29
C THR A 74 9.10 -33.97 3.10
N GLY A 75 9.35 -33.29 1.98
CA GLY A 75 8.65 -32.08 1.56
C GLY A 75 7.16 -32.33 1.39
N GLY A 76 6.38 -31.88 2.37
CA GLY A 76 5.00 -31.46 2.16
C GLY A 76 4.94 -29.96 1.88
N PRO A 77 3.83 -29.42 1.34
CA PRO A 77 3.68 -27.99 1.15
C PRO A 77 3.90 -27.28 2.49
N ALA A 78 4.67 -26.19 2.47
CA ALA A 78 5.01 -25.41 3.66
C ALA A 78 3.73 -25.15 4.50
N LYS A 79 3.70 -25.70 5.71
CA LYS A 79 2.56 -25.51 6.61
C LYS A 79 2.52 -24.05 7.02
N ILE A 80 1.44 -23.36 6.68
CA ILE A 80 1.20 -21.96 7.08
C ILE A 80 1.25 -21.89 8.61
N ARG A 81 2.03 -20.94 9.13
CA ARG A 81 2.17 -20.69 10.57
C ARG A 81 1.41 -19.42 10.95
N CYS A 82 0.83 -19.42 12.15
CA CYS A 82 0.17 -18.24 12.68
C CYS A 82 1.21 -17.16 13.02
N PRO A 83 1.06 -15.91 12.52
CA PRO A 83 1.99 -14.82 12.80
C PRO A 83 1.96 -14.40 14.28
N MET A 84 0.85 -14.62 14.98
CA MET A 84 0.70 -14.22 16.39
C MET A 84 1.25 -15.21 17.41
N CYS A 85 1.26 -16.51 17.11
CA CYS A 85 1.62 -17.54 18.09
C CYS A 85 2.52 -18.66 17.57
N GLY A 86 2.85 -18.67 16.27
CA GLY A 86 3.65 -19.73 15.64
C GLY A 86 2.91 -21.06 15.48
N GLY A 87 1.64 -21.15 15.90
CA GLY A 87 0.78 -22.31 15.77
C GLY A 87 0.64 -22.79 14.33
N THR A 88 0.46 -24.10 14.14
CA THR A 88 0.38 -24.74 12.82
C THR A 88 -1.01 -25.25 12.47
N ASP A 89 -1.97 -25.18 13.41
CA ASP A 89 -3.38 -25.50 13.15
C ASP A 89 -4.10 -24.24 12.66
N VAL A 90 -4.02 -24.02 11.35
CA VAL A 90 -4.63 -22.88 10.66
C VAL A 90 -5.74 -23.38 9.74
N ASP A 91 -6.96 -22.88 9.93
CA ASP A 91 -8.10 -23.13 9.05
C ASP A 91 -8.19 -22.04 7.98
N ILE A 92 -8.56 -22.42 6.76
CA ILE A 92 -8.64 -21.52 5.61
C ILE A 92 -10.08 -21.47 5.13
N SER A 93 -10.66 -20.27 5.14
CA SER A 93 -12.01 -20.04 4.65
C SER A 93 -12.07 -18.86 3.69
N PHE A 94 -13.04 -18.87 2.78
CA PHE A 94 -13.34 -17.71 1.95
C PHE A 94 -14.39 -16.87 2.66
N VAL A 95 -14.05 -15.62 2.96
CA VAL A 95 -14.96 -14.67 3.57
C VAL A 95 -15.31 -13.62 2.51
N GLN A 96 -16.60 -13.36 2.33
CA GLN A 96 -17.07 -12.28 1.47
C GLN A 96 -16.78 -10.96 2.17
N THR A 97 -15.83 -10.19 1.65
CA THR A 97 -15.38 -8.93 2.24
C THR A 97 -16.14 -7.72 1.71
N GLY A 98 -16.82 -7.86 0.58
CA GLY A 98 -17.67 -6.81 0.04
C GLY A 98 -18.54 -7.24 -1.11
N ALA A 99 -19.40 -6.33 -1.56
CA ALA A 99 -20.16 -6.47 -2.78
C ALA A 99 -20.25 -5.11 -3.46
N SER A 100 -19.90 -5.03 -4.75
CA SER A 100 -20.17 -3.85 -5.57
C SER A 100 -21.33 -4.16 -6.49
N THR A 101 -22.35 -3.30 -6.47
CA THR A 101 -23.51 -3.43 -7.37
C THR A 101 -23.47 -2.29 -8.36
N VAL A 102 -23.31 -2.62 -9.64
CA VAL A 102 -23.42 -1.65 -10.72
C VAL A 102 -24.83 -1.71 -11.29
N THR A 103 -25.59 -0.65 -11.06
CA THR A 103 -26.90 -0.44 -11.69
C THR A 103 -26.74 0.42 -12.93
N ARG A 104 -26.94 -0.18 -14.12
CA ARG A 104 -26.97 0.60 -15.38
C ARG A 104 -28.40 0.90 -15.75
N ASN A 105 -28.77 2.17 -15.60
CA ASN A 105 -30.01 2.71 -16.14
C ASN A 105 -29.82 3.04 -17.64
N PRO A 106 -30.85 2.86 -18.49
CA PRO A 106 -30.76 3.25 -19.88
C PRO A 106 -30.52 4.77 -19.99
N GLY A 107 -29.38 5.13 -20.61
CA GLY A 107 -28.92 6.52 -20.74
C GLY A 107 -29.77 7.40 -21.66
N ALA A 108 -29.56 8.72 -21.59
CA ALA A 108 -30.26 9.73 -22.39
C ALA A 108 -30.39 9.42 -23.90
N PRO A 109 -29.36 8.95 -24.63
CA PRO A 109 -29.48 8.68 -26.07
C PRO A 109 -30.49 7.55 -26.38
N THR A 110 -30.60 6.54 -25.51
CA THR A 110 -31.60 5.46 -25.68
C THR A 110 -33.04 5.96 -25.42
N LYS A 111 -33.22 7.00 -24.60
CA LYS A 111 -34.52 7.66 -24.37
C LYS A 111 -34.91 8.55 -25.55
N VAL A 112 -33.94 9.26 -26.15
CA VAL A 112 -34.15 10.14 -27.32
C VAL A 112 -34.42 9.31 -28.58
N GLY A 113 -33.62 8.28 -28.86
CA GLY A 113 -33.83 7.41 -30.02
C GLY A 113 -35.19 6.70 -29.99
N ARG A 114 -35.68 6.33 -28.80
CA ARG A 114 -37.03 5.76 -28.66
C ARG A 114 -38.14 6.80 -28.87
N LYS A 115 -37.96 8.06 -28.46
CA LYS A 115 -38.92 9.13 -28.79
C LYS A 115 -38.99 9.37 -30.30
N ALA A 116 -37.83 9.36 -30.98
CA ALA A 116 -37.77 9.49 -32.43
C ALA A 116 -38.47 8.31 -33.14
N MET A 117 -38.23 7.07 -32.72
CA MET A 117 -38.90 5.87 -33.25
C MET A 117 -40.41 5.86 -33.00
N LYS A 118 -40.86 6.34 -31.84
CA LYS A 118 -42.31 6.49 -31.57
C LYS A 118 -42.94 7.52 -32.49
N ALA A 119 -42.24 8.61 -32.80
CA ALA A 119 -42.73 9.63 -33.71
C ALA A 119 -42.76 9.12 -35.16
N SER A 120 -41.72 8.43 -35.63
CA SER A 120 -41.64 7.93 -37.01
C SER A 120 -42.59 6.76 -37.31
N THR A 121 -42.99 6.00 -36.29
CA THR A 121 -43.90 4.85 -36.43
C THR A 121 -45.34 5.16 -36.00
N PHE A 122 -45.70 6.44 -35.87
CA PHE A 122 -47.03 6.88 -35.41
C PHE A 122 -47.49 6.17 -34.11
N GLY A 123 -46.56 6.02 -33.16
CA GLY A 123 -46.84 5.47 -31.84
C GLY A 123 -46.84 3.95 -31.75
N LEU A 124 -46.71 3.20 -32.86
CA LEU A 124 -46.76 1.73 -32.85
C LEU A 124 -45.59 1.12 -32.06
N TRP A 125 -44.41 1.73 -32.12
CA TRP A 125 -43.25 1.34 -31.30
C TRP A 125 -43.46 1.59 -29.79
N GLY A 126 -44.51 2.32 -29.41
CA GLY A 126 -44.91 2.57 -28.03
C GLY A 126 -45.36 1.33 -27.27
N LEU A 127 -45.79 0.28 -28.00
CA LEU A 127 -46.30 -0.98 -27.45
C LEU A 127 -45.19 -1.98 -27.08
N THR A 128 -43.94 -1.73 -27.50
CA THR A 128 -42.80 -2.58 -27.13
C THR A 128 -42.36 -2.32 -25.68
N GLY A 129 -42.00 -3.38 -24.95
CA GLY A 129 -41.56 -3.29 -23.55
C GLY A 129 -40.39 -2.32 -23.35
N LYS A 130 -40.37 -1.57 -22.23
CA LYS A 130 -39.21 -0.76 -21.88
C LYS A 130 -38.08 -1.70 -21.45
N ARG A 131 -36.85 -1.53 -21.97
CA ARG A 131 -35.67 -2.12 -21.33
C ARG A 131 -35.60 -1.57 -19.91
N THR A 132 -35.82 -2.45 -18.93
CA THR A 132 -35.54 -2.16 -17.53
C THR A 132 -34.03 -2.15 -17.33
N GLY A 133 -33.54 -1.33 -16.40
CA GLY A 133 -32.12 -1.32 -16.07
C GLY A 133 -31.67 -2.72 -15.66
N TYR A 134 -30.39 -3.02 -15.91
CA TYR A 134 -29.77 -4.26 -15.45
C TYR A 134 -28.85 -3.92 -14.28
N SER A 135 -28.98 -4.68 -13.20
CA SER A 135 -28.10 -4.62 -12.04
C SER A 135 -27.21 -5.86 -12.04
N SER A 136 -25.90 -5.67 -11.99
CA SER A 136 -24.94 -6.74 -11.76
C SER A 136 -24.27 -6.51 -10.42
N THR A 137 -24.30 -7.50 -9.54
CA THR A 137 -23.57 -7.48 -8.27
C THR A 137 -22.36 -8.38 -8.38
N ALA A 138 -21.17 -7.81 -8.17
CA ALA A 138 -19.93 -8.56 -8.02
C ALA A 138 -19.62 -8.71 -6.53
N PHE A 139 -19.39 -9.94 -6.09
CA PHE A 139 -19.01 -10.25 -4.72
C PHE A 139 -17.50 -10.39 -4.61
N TYR A 140 -16.89 -9.68 -3.67
CA TYR A 140 -15.47 -9.77 -3.38
C TYR A 140 -15.26 -10.78 -2.26
N ASN A 141 -14.52 -11.84 -2.55
CA ASN A 141 -14.17 -12.87 -1.58
C ASN A 141 -12.67 -12.80 -1.32
N GLN A 142 -12.27 -12.79 -0.05
CA GLN A 142 -10.87 -12.92 0.35
C GLN A 142 -10.66 -14.24 1.08
N LYS A 143 -9.48 -14.84 0.89
CA LYS A 143 -9.04 -15.99 1.67
C LYS A 143 -8.58 -15.50 3.03
N MET A 144 -9.24 -15.97 4.06
CA MET A 144 -8.90 -15.70 5.45
C MET A 144 -8.35 -16.97 6.09
N ALA A 145 -7.19 -16.85 6.72
CA ALA A 145 -6.64 -17.84 7.61
C ALA A 145 -7.13 -17.55 9.04
N LEU A 146 -7.50 -18.59 9.80
CA LEU A 146 -7.85 -18.52 11.21
C LEU A 146 -7.00 -19.53 11.98
N CYS A 147 -6.18 -19.05 12.91
CA CYS A 147 -5.44 -19.93 13.80
C CYS A 147 -6.37 -20.50 14.87
N LYS A 148 -6.44 -21.82 15.01
CA LYS A 148 -7.25 -22.47 16.06
C LYS A 148 -6.61 -22.40 17.44
N ASP A 149 -5.29 -22.23 17.50
CA ASP A 149 -4.55 -22.16 18.76
C ASP A 149 -4.77 -20.81 19.48
N CYS A 150 -4.77 -19.69 18.76
CA CYS A 150 -4.91 -18.35 19.36
C CYS A 150 -6.12 -17.54 18.88
N GLY A 151 -6.86 -18.01 17.88
CA GLY A 151 -8.04 -17.32 17.33
C GLY A 151 -7.73 -16.11 16.45
N HIS A 152 -6.45 -15.82 16.16
CA HIS A 152 -6.08 -14.74 15.25
C HIS A 152 -6.45 -15.09 13.81
N SER A 153 -7.02 -14.12 13.09
CA SER A 153 -7.36 -14.25 11.68
C SER A 153 -6.68 -13.20 10.82
N TRP A 154 -6.14 -13.61 9.69
CA TRP A 154 -5.47 -12.71 8.75
C TRP A 154 -5.80 -13.08 7.30
N ALA A 155 -5.74 -12.09 6.40
CA ALA A 155 -5.78 -12.35 4.98
C ALA A 155 -4.43 -12.97 4.57
N PHE A 156 -4.45 -14.03 3.76
CA PHE A 156 -3.22 -14.60 3.22
C PHE A 156 -3.35 -14.82 1.73
N PHE A 157 -2.30 -14.47 1.01
CA PHE A 157 -2.19 -14.64 -0.43
C PHE A 157 -1.20 -15.76 -0.71
N THR A 158 -1.56 -16.70 -1.59
CA THR A 158 -0.58 -17.67 -2.05
C THR A 158 0.41 -16.98 -2.98
N GLU A 159 1.66 -17.46 -3.02
CA GLU A 159 2.74 -16.90 -3.85
C GLU A 159 2.34 -16.81 -5.34
N ARG A 160 1.58 -17.82 -5.81
CA ARG A 160 0.98 -17.86 -7.14
C ARG A 160 -0.05 -16.74 -7.38
N GLU A 161 -0.78 -16.33 -6.34
CA GLU A 161 -1.76 -15.24 -6.40
C GLU A 161 -1.09 -13.87 -6.29
N LYS A 162 -0.03 -13.73 -5.49
CA LYS A 162 0.83 -12.52 -5.45
C LYS A 162 1.42 -12.25 -6.84
N ASN A 163 1.96 -13.27 -7.50
CA ASN A 163 2.54 -13.14 -8.85
C ASN A 163 1.48 -12.90 -9.94
N ARG A 164 0.30 -13.53 -9.85
CA ARG A 164 -0.80 -13.28 -10.80
C ARG A 164 -1.36 -11.86 -10.67
N ASN A 165 -1.53 -11.36 -9.45
CA ASN A 165 -2.04 -10.01 -9.24
C ASN A 165 -1.02 -8.96 -9.69
N LYS A 166 0.28 -9.16 -9.41
CA LYS A 166 1.36 -8.33 -9.98
C LYS A 166 1.30 -8.31 -11.51
N SER A 167 1.28 -9.47 -12.17
CA SER A 167 1.20 -9.56 -13.63
C SER A 167 -0.07 -8.92 -14.22
N LEU A 168 -1.21 -9.02 -13.53
CA LEU A 168 -2.49 -8.46 -13.99
C LEU A 168 -2.52 -6.93 -13.81
N VAL A 169 -1.97 -6.40 -12.71
CA VAL A 169 -1.82 -4.95 -12.48
C VAL A 169 -0.84 -4.35 -13.49
N THR A 170 0.32 -4.99 -13.71
CA THR A 170 1.28 -4.58 -14.74
C THR A 170 0.66 -4.59 -16.13
N GLY A 171 -0.14 -5.61 -16.47
CA GLY A 171 -0.86 -5.67 -17.74
C GLY A 171 -1.89 -4.56 -17.93
N ILE A 172 -2.67 -4.24 -16.88
CA ILE A 172 -3.64 -3.14 -16.93
C ILE A 172 -2.93 -1.79 -17.11
N LEU A 173 -1.85 -1.53 -16.37
CA LEU A 173 -1.08 -0.29 -16.48
C LEU A 173 -0.49 -0.10 -17.88
N ILE A 174 0.12 -1.14 -18.46
CA ILE A 174 0.66 -1.09 -19.82
C ILE A 174 -0.46 -0.78 -20.83
N THR A 175 -1.62 -1.43 -20.73
CA THR A 175 -2.74 -1.15 -21.65
C THR A 175 -3.31 0.25 -21.50
N ALA A 176 -3.35 0.80 -20.28
CA ALA A 176 -3.79 2.16 -20.02
C ALA A 176 -2.82 3.18 -20.62
N VAL A 177 -1.51 2.99 -20.43
CA VAL A 177 -0.45 3.83 -21.02
C VAL A 177 -0.52 3.77 -22.55
N CYS A 178 -0.67 2.59 -23.15
CA CYS A 178 -0.85 2.47 -24.60
C CYS A 178 -2.09 3.21 -25.11
N LEU A 179 -3.22 3.11 -24.40
CA LEU A 179 -4.45 3.83 -24.78
C LEU A 179 -4.30 5.35 -24.68
N ILE A 180 -3.60 5.84 -23.65
CA ILE A 180 -3.29 7.27 -23.50
C ILE A 180 -2.41 7.74 -24.66
N PHE A 181 -1.38 6.96 -25.03
CA PHE A 181 -0.53 7.23 -26.20
C PHE A 181 -1.31 7.23 -27.52
N PHE A 182 -2.26 6.29 -27.72
CA PHE A 182 -3.11 6.28 -28.90
C PHE A 182 -4.06 7.48 -28.97
N LEU A 183 -4.53 7.98 -27.82
CA LEU A 183 -5.39 9.16 -27.74
C LEU A 183 -4.62 10.46 -27.96
N THR A 184 -3.37 10.56 -27.50
CA THR A 184 -2.53 11.74 -27.73
C THR A 184 -1.95 11.78 -29.16
N PHE A 185 -1.70 10.62 -29.79
CA PHE A 185 -1.26 10.55 -31.19
C PHE A 185 -2.34 10.90 -32.23
N TRP A 186 -3.62 10.83 -31.88
CA TRP A 186 -4.72 11.27 -32.77
C TRP A 186 -5.15 12.72 -32.56
N SER A 187 -4.62 13.41 -31.54
CA SER A 187 -4.96 14.81 -31.26
C SER A 187 -3.90 15.81 -31.69
N CYS A 188 -2.74 15.37 -32.21
CA CYS A 188 -1.70 16.27 -32.72
C CYS A 188 -1.62 16.17 -34.25
N GLY A 189 -2.59 16.79 -34.92
CA GLY A 189 -2.72 16.80 -36.36
C GLY A 189 -3.38 18.08 -36.88
N SER A 190 -2.93 19.24 -36.42
CA SER A 190 -3.11 20.51 -37.13
C SER A 190 -2.12 21.55 -36.63
N THR A 191 -1.07 21.78 -37.42
CA THR A 191 -0.16 22.91 -37.33
C THR A 191 -0.84 24.19 -37.83
N THR A 192 -0.66 25.32 -37.13
CA THR A 192 -0.29 26.60 -37.76
C THR A 192 0.29 27.57 -36.72
N ASP A 193 1.50 28.01 -37.06
CA ASP A 193 2.34 29.16 -36.67
C ASP A 193 1.77 30.32 -35.82
N GLU A 194 2.57 30.63 -34.79
CA GLU A 194 3.15 31.93 -34.37
C GLU A 194 2.43 33.25 -34.73
N LYS A 195 2.10 34.03 -33.68
CA LYS A 195 2.41 35.48 -33.59
C LYS A 195 2.14 36.07 -32.19
N ASP A 196 3.21 36.65 -31.64
CA ASP A 196 3.33 37.87 -30.84
C ASP A 196 2.33 38.20 -29.70
N THR A 197 2.94 38.35 -28.51
CA THR A 197 2.46 38.89 -27.23
C THR A 197 1.81 40.29 -27.35
N PRO A 198 0.97 40.71 -26.38
CA PRO A 198 1.55 41.41 -25.23
C PRO A 198 0.97 41.01 -23.87
N ALA A 199 1.82 41.20 -22.86
CA ALA A 199 1.61 40.90 -21.45
C ALA A 199 0.47 41.69 -20.79
N PRO A 200 -0.10 41.19 -19.68
CA PRO A 200 -0.62 42.04 -18.62
C PRO A 200 0.41 42.18 -17.49
N SER A 201 0.83 43.41 -17.27
CA SER A 201 1.47 43.90 -16.06
C SER A 201 0.52 43.78 -14.87
N TYR A 202 0.98 43.25 -13.73
CA TYR A 202 0.48 43.66 -12.42
C TYR A 202 1.63 43.82 -11.45
N GLN A 203 1.53 44.89 -10.68
CA GLN A 203 2.60 45.50 -9.90
C GLN A 203 2.81 44.80 -8.56
N THR A 204 4.07 44.86 -8.13
CA THR A 204 4.54 44.70 -6.77
C THR A 204 3.94 45.78 -5.86
N GLU A 205 3.41 45.38 -4.71
CA GLU A 205 3.22 46.30 -3.58
C GLU A 205 3.88 45.70 -2.34
N ASN A 206 4.90 46.40 -1.85
CA ASN A 206 5.64 46.08 -0.63
C ASN A 206 4.79 46.40 0.61
N LYS A 207 4.81 45.52 1.62
CA LYS A 207 4.70 45.94 3.01
C LYS A 207 5.36 44.94 3.95
N ALA A 208 6.47 45.36 4.55
CA ALA A 208 7.04 44.79 5.77
C ALA A 208 6.58 45.65 6.98
N PRO A 209 7.02 45.35 8.22
CA PRO A 209 6.70 44.18 9.03
C PRO A 209 6.00 44.62 10.35
N VAL A 210 5.39 43.69 11.08
CA VAL A 210 4.98 43.93 12.48
C VAL A 210 5.51 42.79 13.34
N GLU A 211 6.43 43.14 14.23
CA GLU A 211 6.89 42.37 15.38
C GLU A 211 5.79 42.34 16.48
N GLU A 212 5.62 41.22 17.20
CA GLU A 212 5.49 41.24 18.68
C GLU A 212 5.64 39.83 19.31
N SER A 213 6.74 39.72 20.06
CA SER A 213 7.12 38.93 21.25
C SER A 213 6.38 37.67 21.77
N ASP A 214 7.23 36.67 22.08
CA ASP A 214 7.40 35.89 23.31
C ASP A 214 6.23 35.13 23.98
N GLN A 215 6.41 33.80 24.11
CA GLN A 215 6.70 33.20 25.43
C GLN A 215 7.22 31.76 25.31
N ALA A 216 8.26 31.48 26.11
CA ALA A 216 8.92 30.20 26.31
C ALA A 216 8.29 29.41 27.47
N GLU A 217 8.38 28.08 27.40
CA GLU A 217 8.35 27.02 28.45
C GLU A 217 7.58 25.79 27.90
N ASN A 218 7.95 24.52 28.07
CA ASN A 218 9.01 23.84 28.81
C ASN A 218 9.06 22.37 28.31
N LYS A 219 10.29 21.87 28.10
CA LYS A 219 10.78 20.49 28.12
C LYS A 219 9.76 19.36 28.40
N ILE A 220 9.54 18.49 27.42
CA ILE A 220 9.37 17.05 27.63
C ILE A 220 10.21 16.32 26.59
N LEU A 221 11.31 15.71 27.04
CA LEU A 221 12.02 14.67 26.30
C LEU A 221 11.07 13.47 26.21
N VAL A 222 10.48 13.27 25.04
CA VAL A 222 9.65 12.10 24.77
C VAL A 222 10.52 11.08 24.07
N ASP A 223 10.58 9.91 24.67
CA ASP A 223 11.09 8.65 24.15
C ASP A 223 10.63 8.40 22.70
N GLU A 224 11.58 8.46 21.76
CA GLU A 224 11.40 8.25 20.30
C GLU A 224 11.02 6.81 19.92
N SER A 225 10.90 5.88 20.88
CA SER A 225 10.83 4.45 20.56
C SER A 225 9.43 3.85 20.38
N GLU A 226 8.33 4.62 20.48
CA GLU A 226 6.96 4.09 20.31
C GLU A 226 6.04 4.88 19.37
N ARG A 227 6.50 5.98 18.75
CA ARG A 227 5.67 6.81 17.85
C ARG A 227 6.25 6.81 16.46
N GLY A 228 5.50 6.34 15.47
CA GLY A 228 5.79 6.60 14.07
C GLY A 228 5.59 5.40 13.16
N ILE A 229 5.65 4.16 13.66
CA ILE A 229 5.48 2.98 12.80
C ILE A 229 4.03 2.76 12.34
N GLU A 230 3.07 3.31 13.09
CA GLU A 230 1.63 3.25 12.80
C GLU A 230 1.22 3.93 11.49
N ASP A 231 2.03 4.87 11.01
CA ASP A 231 1.79 5.58 9.75
C ASP A 231 2.37 4.82 8.55
N PHE A 232 3.09 3.71 8.75
CA PHE A 232 3.66 2.91 7.67
C PHE A 232 2.86 1.63 7.41
N GLU A 233 2.74 1.26 6.14
CA GLU A 233 2.49 -0.13 5.76
C GLU A 233 3.81 -0.90 5.81
N TYR A 234 3.83 -2.05 6.49
CA TYR A 234 5.05 -2.84 6.65
C TYR A 234 4.80 -4.35 6.72
N GLU A 235 5.83 -5.12 6.36
CA GLU A 235 5.90 -6.56 6.53
C GLU A 235 7.09 -6.90 7.45
N ILE A 236 6.92 -7.84 8.38
CA ILE A 236 8.04 -8.41 9.15
C ILE A 236 8.37 -9.77 8.56
N SER A 237 9.55 -9.89 7.98
CA SER A 237 10.07 -11.15 7.41
C SER A 237 11.56 -11.28 7.72
N ASP A 238 12.00 -12.50 8.02
CA ASP A 238 13.43 -12.83 8.24
C ASP A 238 14.15 -11.97 9.29
N GLY A 239 13.40 -11.49 10.30
CA GLY A 239 13.95 -10.65 11.38
C GLY A 239 14.22 -9.19 10.98
N GLN A 240 13.74 -8.77 9.80
CA GLN A 240 13.77 -7.39 9.34
C GLN A 240 12.35 -6.83 9.24
N LEU A 241 12.24 -5.52 9.39
CA LEU A 241 11.03 -4.76 9.19
C LEU A 241 11.11 -4.09 7.82
N LYS A 242 10.39 -4.64 6.86
CA LYS A 242 10.30 -4.09 5.51
C LYS A 242 9.18 -3.07 5.45
N LEU A 243 9.52 -1.81 5.22
CA LEU A 243 8.53 -0.77 4.95
C LEU A 243 8.07 -0.88 3.49
N LEU A 244 6.78 -0.63 3.26
CA LEU A 244 6.15 -0.72 1.95
C LEU A 244 5.62 0.64 1.48
N ASP A 245 4.91 1.35 2.35
CA ASP A 245 4.29 2.63 2.01
C ASP A 245 4.18 3.53 3.26
N TYR A 246 4.08 4.84 3.05
CA TYR A 246 3.78 5.83 4.08
C TYR A 246 2.35 6.34 3.91
N ASN A 247 1.48 6.00 4.87
CA ASN A 247 0.06 6.37 4.91
C ASN A 247 -0.23 7.57 5.83
N GLY A 248 0.81 8.16 6.42
CA GLY A 248 0.66 9.35 7.23
C GLY A 248 0.39 10.60 6.39
N SER A 249 0.06 11.71 7.05
CA SER A 249 -0.28 12.98 6.40
C SER A 249 0.69 14.11 6.76
N ASN A 250 1.83 13.79 7.37
CA ASN A 250 2.78 14.81 7.79
C ASN A 250 3.65 15.22 6.60
N GLU A 251 3.87 16.53 6.46
CA GLU A 251 4.79 17.08 5.46
C GLU A 251 6.26 16.82 5.82
N SER A 252 6.55 16.46 7.08
CA SER A 252 7.88 16.04 7.53
C SER A 252 7.84 14.59 8.01
N LEU A 253 8.75 13.77 7.49
CA LEU A 253 8.87 12.35 7.79
C LEU A 253 10.31 12.01 8.21
N THR A 254 10.44 11.30 9.33
CA THR A 254 11.69 10.66 9.73
C THR A 254 11.56 9.14 9.60
N ILE A 255 12.46 8.52 8.84
CA ILE A 255 12.59 7.08 8.72
C ILE A 255 13.74 6.63 9.63
N ALA A 256 13.40 5.96 10.72
CA ALA A 256 14.38 5.40 11.66
C ALA A 256 15.09 4.18 11.08
N ALA A 257 16.34 3.96 11.49
CA ALA A 257 17.11 2.77 11.10
C ALA A 257 16.61 1.48 11.79
N ASP A 258 15.96 1.63 12.94
CA ASP A 258 15.34 0.54 13.68
C ASP A 258 14.00 1.01 14.28
N TYR A 259 13.02 0.10 14.35
CA TYR A 259 11.75 0.33 15.05
C TYR A 259 11.51 -0.74 16.10
N LYS A 260 10.99 -0.31 17.26
CA LYS A 260 10.59 -1.19 18.34
C LYS A 260 9.12 -1.57 18.20
N ILE A 261 8.84 -2.84 17.95
CA ILE A 261 7.48 -3.38 17.85
C ILE A 261 7.33 -4.50 18.88
N GLN A 262 6.40 -4.33 19.82
CA GLN A 262 6.11 -5.33 20.88
C GLN A 262 7.38 -5.81 21.62
N ASP A 263 8.22 -4.85 22.02
CA ASP A 263 9.50 -5.08 22.72
C ASP A 263 10.61 -5.78 21.93
N VAL A 264 10.43 -5.99 20.63
CA VAL A 264 11.48 -6.46 19.73
C VAL A 264 11.94 -5.31 18.84
N ASN A 265 13.27 -5.13 18.73
CA ASN A 265 13.85 -4.15 17.83
C ASN A 265 14.09 -4.77 16.46
N TYR A 266 13.61 -4.12 15.40
CA TYR A 266 13.75 -4.57 14.02
C TYR A 266 14.50 -3.54 13.20
N LYS A 267 15.48 -4.01 12.42
CA LYS A 267 16.14 -3.18 11.41
C LYS A 267 15.20 -2.86 10.27
N THR A 268 15.25 -1.62 9.82
CA THR A 268 14.46 -1.11 8.70
C THR A 268 15.04 -1.59 7.36
N ASP A 269 14.19 -2.17 6.53
CA ASP A 269 14.45 -2.52 5.13
C ASP A 269 13.55 -1.66 4.23
N LEU A 270 14.18 -0.95 3.27
CA LEU A 270 13.51 -0.03 2.34
C LEU A 270 13.40 -0.57 0.91
N THR A 271 13.72 -1.85 0.67
CA THR A 271 13.78 -2.46 -0.68
C THR A 271 12.52 -2.21 -1.50
N ASP A 272 11.35 -2.31 -0.86
CA ASP A 272 10.05 -2.18 -1.52
C ASP A 272 9.30 -0.90 -1.07
N PHE A 273 9.97 -0.01 -0.32
CA PHE A 273 9.34 1.19 0.24
C PHE A 273 9.10 2.25 -0.84
N GLN A 274 7.92 2.87 -0.81
CA GLN A 274 7.57 4.02 -1.64
C GLN A 274 7.19 5.19 -0.75
N LEU A 275 7.83 6.34 -0.97
CA LEU A 275 7.49 7.59 -0.32
C LEU A 275 6.32 8.20 -1.08
N GLY A 276 5.10 7.99 -0.59
CA GLY A 276 3.91 8.62 -1.13
C GLY A 276 4.02 10.16 -1.22
N GLY A 277 3.18 10.77 -2.04
CA GLY A 277 3.15 12.23 -2.20
C GLY A 277 2.77 12.98 -0.92
N GLY A 278 3.12 14.27 -0.85
CA GLY A 278 2.82 15.16 0.28
C GLY A 278 3.91 15.30 1.33
N VAL A 279 4.95 14.46 1.34
CA VAL A 279 6.13 14.65 2.20
C VAL A 279 7.07 15.67 1.55
N LYS A 280 7.33 16.78 2.25
CA LYS A 280 8.22 17.88 1.85
C LYS A 280 9.61 17.78 2.46
N THR A 281 9.69 17.34 3.71
CA THR A 281 10.95 17.14 4.43
C THR A 281 11.12 15.66 4.77
N LEU A 282 12.20 15.05 4.31
CA LEU A 282 12.51 13.65 4.60
C LEU A 282 13.82 13.54 5.38
N ILE A 283 13.81 12.85 6.52
CA ILE A 283 15.00 12.51 7.28
C ILE A 283 15.20 11.00 7.25
N ILE A 284 16.30 10.55 6.66
CA ILE A 284 16.71 9.14 6.68
C ILE A 284 17.78 8.99 7.76
N SER A 285 17.49 8.23 8.82
CA SER A 285 18.38 8.15 9.98
C SER A 285 19.66 7.37 9.70
N GLU A 286 20.71 7.73 10.45
CA GLU A 286 21.96 6.97 10.50
C GLU A 286 21.73 5.50 10.85
N GLY A 287 22.43 4.61 10.14
CA GLY A 287 22.26 3.15 10.23
C GLY A 287 21.61 2.54 8.98
N ILE A 288 20.94 3.36 8.15
CA ILE A 288 20.43 2.96 6.83
C ILE A 288 21.57 3.04 5.81
N SER A 289 21.84 1.95 5.10
CA SER A 289 23.01 1.83 4.22
C SER A 289 22.70 1.88 2.72
N GLU A 290 21.43 1.70 2.34
CA GLU A 290 20.98 1.57 0.95
C GLU A 290 19.65 2.27 0.76
N LEU A 291 19.50 2.94 -0.39
CA LEU A 291 18.26 3.54 -0.87
C LEU A 291 17.94 2.98 -2.25
N TYR A 292 16.66 2.93 -2.57
CA TYR A 292 16.17 2.35 -3.82
C TYR A 292 15.45 3.41 -4.64
N GLU A 293 15.63 3.37 -5.96
CA GLU A 293 15.10 4.36 -6.91
C GLU A 293 13.58 4.55 -6.79
N ALA A 294 12.86 3.43 -6.58
CA ALA A 294 11.41 3.41 -6.43
C ALA A 294 10.91 4.20 -5.22
N MET A 295 11.78 4.45 -4.23
CA MET A 295 11.43 5.16 -3.00
C MET A 295 10.96 6.58 -3.28
N PHE A 296 11.58 7.29 -4.23
CA PHE A 296 11.27 8.69 -4.51
C PHE A 296 10.25 8.88 -5.64
N ASN A 297 9.68 7.79 -6.16
CA ASN A 297 8.73 7.87 -7.26
C ASN A 297 7.44 8.59 -6.81
N MET A 298 7.08 9.68 -7.48
CA MET A 298 5.97 10.57 -7.11
C MET A 298 6.16 11.31 -5.77
N SER A 299 7.40 11.45 -5.31
CA SER A 299 7.68 12.23 -4.09
C SER A 299 7.62 13.74 -4.36
N ASP A 300 7.15 14.50 -3.36
CA ASP A 300 7.12 15.97 -3.37
C ASP A 300 8.24 16.58 -2.51
N VAL A 301 9.31 15.81 -2.25
CA VAL A 301 10.36 16.15 -1.29
C VAL A 301 11.18 17.33 -1.78
N GLU A 302 11.29 18.35 -0.93
CA GLU A 302 12.04 19.58 -1.15
C GLU A 302 13.34 19.60 -0.33
N LYS A 303 13.32 19.02 0.88
CA LYS A 303 14.50 18.90 1.76
C LYS A 303 14.69 17.43 2.14
N VAL A 304 15.87 16.88 1.92
CA VAL A 304 16.21 15.51 2.33
C VAL A 304 17.50 15.46 3.13
N TYR A 305 17.46 14.78 4.27
CA TYR A 305 18.65 14.38 5.01
C TYR A 305 19.03 12.95 4.63
N LEU A 306 20.26 12.79 4.14
CA LEU A 306 20.87 11.51 3.77
C LEU A 306 21.99 11.17 4.76
N PRO A 307 21.97 9.98 5.38
CA PRO A 307 22.91 9.64 6.43
C PRO A 307 24.29 9.29 5.88
N SER A 308 25.34 9.51 6.68
CA SER A 308 26.71 9.12 6.34
C SER A 308 26.93 7.61 6.27
N SER A 309 26.00 6.81 6.83
CA SER A 309 25.99 5.35 6.72
C SER A 309 25.66 4.80 5.32
N LEU A 310 25.22 5.64 4.37
CA LEU A 310 24.98 5.22 2.99
C LEU A 310 26.26 4.68 2.35
N THR A 311 26.13 3.55 1.65
CA THR A 311 27.27 2.89 1.00
C THR A 311 27.31 3.12 -0.51
N VAL A 312 26.15 3.43 -1.10
CA VAL A 312 26.00 3.75 -2.52
C VAL A 312 24.80 4.68 -2.71
N ILE A 313 24.93 5.61 -3.64
CA ILE A 313 23.80 6.38 -4.17
C ILE A 313 24.04 6.62 -5.66
N THR A 314 23.01 6.51 -6.48
CA THR A 314 23.11 6.69 -7.93
C THR A 314 22.46 7.98 -8.38
N ASP A 315 22.96 8.56 -9.48
CA ASP A 315 22.25 9.65 -10.17
C ASP A 315 20.82 9.25 -10.54
N ASN A 316 20.57 7.99 -10.89
CA ASN A 316 19.22 7.48 -11.14
C ASN A 316 18.34 7.43 -9.88
N THR A 317 18.89 7.29 -8.68
CA THR A 317 18.10 7.43 -7.44
C THR A 317 17.68 8.89 -7.24
N LEU A 318 18.60 9.82 -7.52
CA LEU A 318 18.36 11.26 -7.38
C LEU A 318 17.46 11.82 -8.48
N SER A 319 17.41 11.22 -9.67
CA SER A 319 16.55 11.71 -10.77
C SER A 319 15.05 11.68 -10.43
N TYR A 320 14.64 10.83 -9.49
CA TYR A 320 13.27 10.78 -8.97
C TYR A 320 13.00 11.78 -7.84
N LEU A 321 14.01 12.44 -7.29
CA LEU A 321 13.85 13.61 -6.42
C LEU A 321 13.64 14.86 -7.28
N HIS A 322 12.41 15.10 -7.72
CA HIS A 322 12.04 16.30 -8.47
C HIS A 322 10.95 17.07 -7.74
N GLY A 323 11.32 18.18 -7.10
CA GLY A 323 10.37 19.20 -6.68
C GLY A 323 10.09 20.20 -7.81
N ASP A 324 9.06 21.04 -7.61
CA ASP A 324 8.85 22.25 -8.45
C ASP A 324 9.99 23.27 -8.26
N GLU A 325 10.67 23.20 -7.11
CA GLU A 325 11.81 24.02 -6.73
C GLU A 325 13.09 23.19 -6.63
N LEU A 326 14.20 23.87 -6.34
CA LEU A 326 15.51 23.26 -6.17
C LEU A 326 15.52 22.42 -4.89
N THR A 327 15.88 21.13 -4.99
CA THR A 327 15.89 20.20 -3.86
C THR A 327 17.15 20.37 -3.02
N GLU A 328 16.99 20.58 -1.72
CA GLU A 328 18.08 20.71 -0.76
C GLU A 328 18.46 19.32 -0.22
N ILE A 329 19.70 18.90 -0.46
CA ILE A 329 20.27 17.63 0.01
C ILE A 329 21.26 17.91 1.14
N TYR A 330 20.92 17.45 2.34
CA TYR A 330 21.76 17.50 3.53
C TYR A 330 22.39 16.13 3.76
N TYR A 331 23.67 15.97 3.40
CA TYR A 331 24.40 14.74 3.62
C TYR A 331 25.17 14.79 4.94
N GLY A 332 25.02 13.76 5.77
CA GLY A 332 25.70 13.66 7.07
C GLY A 332 27.22 13.52 6.99
N GLY A 333 27.73 13.02 5.87
CA GLY A 333 29.17 12.86 5.64
C GLY A 333 29.82 14.04 4.92
N SER A 334 31.14 13.96 4.71
CA SER A 334 31.89 14.96 3.95
C SER A 334 31.65 14.85 2.43
N GLU A 335 32.03 15.89 1.69
CA GLU A 335 31.98 15.89 0.23
C GLU A 335 32.86 14.77 -0.38
N GLU A 336 34.02 14.49 0.22
CA GLU A 336 34.88 13.37 -0.22
C GLU A 336 34.20 12.02 -0.02
N GLN A 337 33.49 11.84 1.09
CA GLN A 337 32.72 10.62 1.34
C GLN A 337 31.59 10.48 0.30
N TRP A 338 30.85 11.57 0.04
CA TRP A 338 29.81 11.60 -0.99
C TRP A 338 30.36 11.17 -2.35
N ASN A 339 31.46 11.79 -2.80
CA ASN A 339 32.12 11.47 -4.06
C ASN A 339 32.61 10.02 -4.14
N SER A 340 32.87 9.37 -3.00
CA SER A 340 33.27 7.95 -2.95
C SER A 340 32.10 6.98 -3.14
N ILE A 341 30.90 7.34 -2.65
CA ILE A 341 29.69 6.49 -2.69
C ILE A 341 28.79 6.80 -3.90
N PHE A 342 28.87 8.02 -4.44
CA PHE A 342 28.10 8.42 -5.61
C PHE A 342 28.57 7.65 -6.86
N LYS A 343 27.60 7.10 -7.62
CA LYS A 343 27.85 6.34 -8.85
C LYS A 343 26.94 6.84 -9.97
N HIS A 344 27.49 6.91 -11.17
CA HIS A 344 26.68 7.08 -12.36
C HIS A 344 26.02 5.75 -12.74
N TYR A 345 24.71 5.76 -12.87
CA TYR A 345 23.93 4.64 -13.34
C TYR A 345 24.27 4.36 -14.81
N VAL A 346 24.52 3.09 -15.10
CA VAL A 346 24.82 2.61 -16.45
C VAL A 346 23.65 1.77 -16.91
N SER A 347 22.85 2.33 -17.82
CA SER A 347 21.71 1.62 -18.41
C SER A 347 22.20 0.32 -19.09
N PRO A 348 21.54 -0.83 -18.85
CA PRO A 348 21.98 -2.14 -19.34
C PRO A 348 21.86 -2.32 -20.87
N GLY A 349 21.31 -1.34 -21.59
CA GLY A 349 21.23 -1.34 -23.05
C GLY A 349 20.12 -2.26 -23.58
N VAL A 350 19.17 -1.69 -24.33
CA VAL A 350 17.98 -2.42 -24.81
C VAL A 350 18.35 -3.59 -25.72
N THR A 351 19.26 -3.37 -26.67
CA THR A 351 19.59 -4.37 -27.69
C THR A 351 20.41 -5.52 -27.09
N GLU A 352 21.33 -5.18 -26.20
CA GLU A 352 22.23 -6.10 -25.52
C GLU A 352 21.45 -7.01 -24.58
N SER A 353 20.60 -6.41 -23.73
CA SER A 353 19.73 -7.14 -22.80
C SER A 353 18.76 -8.05 -23.53
N TRP A 354 18.14 -7.58 -24.63
CA TRP A 354 17.24 -8.39 -25.44
C TRP A 354 17.95 -9.59 -26.08
N LYS A 355 19.17 -9.40 -26.59
CA LYS A 355 19.99 -10.50 -27.15
C LYS A 355 20.43 -11.50 -26.10
N ALA A 356 20.58 -11.07 -24.85
CA ALA A 356 20.91 -11.92 -23.71
C ALA A 356 19.68 -12.64 -23.12
N GLU A 357 18.48 -12.45 -23.68
CA GLU A 357 17.20 -12.93 -23.13
C GLU A 357 16.90 -12.39 -21.71
N ASP A 358 17.56 -11.29 -21.32
CA ASP A 358 17.29 -10.55 -20.10
C ASP A 358 16.22 -9.50 -20.36
N TYR A 359 14.96 -9.95 -20.34
CA TYR A 359 13.81 -9.10 -20.62
C TYR A 359 13.54 -8.06 -19.53
N GLU A 360 13.99 -8.31 -18.30
CA GLU A 360 13.89 -7.35 -17.20
C GLU A 360 14.84 -6.18 -17.44
N ALA A 361 16.12 -6.46 -17.68
CA ALA A 361 17.09 -5.43 -18.03
C ALA A 361 16.72 -4.70 -19.34
N ALA A 362 16.17 -5.40 -20.33
CA ALA A 362 15.65 -4.77 -21.53
C ALA A 362 14.47 -3.82 -21.23
N GLY A 363 13.57 -4.22 -20.33
CA GLY A 363 12.48 -3.40 -19.83
C GLY A 363 12.98 -2.14 -19.12
N THR A 364 13.95 -2.28 -18.21
CA THR A 364 14.61 -1.17 -17.52
C THR A 364 15.25 -0.21 -18.50
N ALA A 365 16.04 -0.70 -19.47
CA ALA A 365 16.67 0.15 -20.48
C ALA A 365 15.65 0.87 -21.39
N ILE A 366 14.46 0.30 -21.61
CA ILE A 366 13.37 0.99 -22.31
C ILE A 366 12.79 2.09 -21.42
N ALA A 367 12.54 1.81 -20.14
CA ALA A 367 12.06 2.79 -19.17
C ALA A 367 13.04 3.98 -19.04
N ASP A 368 14.33 3.71 -18.94
CA ASP A 368 15.38 4.74 -18.91
C ASP A 368 15.30 5.69 -20.12
N ARG A 369 15.09 5.13 -21.32
CA ARG A 369 14.93 5.94 -22.53
C ARG A 369 13.68 6.80 -22.48
N ILE A 370 12.58 6.28 -21.94
CA ILE A 370 11.33 7.03 -21.78
C ILE A 370 11.53 8.16 -20.78
N ASN A 371 12.11 7.86 -19.61
CA ASN A 371 12.44 8.83 -18.57
C ASN A 371 13.31 9.96 -19.12
N LYS A 372 14.35 9.63 -19.89
CA LYS A 372 15.17 10.60 -20.63
C LYS A 372 14.33 11.50 -21.56
N MET A 373 13.42 10.91 -22.32
CA MET A 373 12.57 11.69 -23.25
C MET A 373 11.61 12.64 -22.54
N VAL A 374 11.18 12.32 -21.32
CA VAL A 374 10.30 13.19 -20.51
C VAL A 374 11.06 14.10 -19.55
N GLY A 375 12.40 14.12 -19.62
CA GLY A 375 13.23 15.03 -18.82
C GLY A 375 13.47 14.58 -17.37
N LEU A 376 13.25 13.30 -17.06
CA LEU A 376 13.57 12.66 -15.77
C LEU A 376 15.05 12.21 -15.71
N GLU A 377 15.96 12.92 -16.39
CA GLU A 377 17.39 12.69 -16.20
C GLU A 377 17.89 13.45 -14.98
N TYR A 378 18.86 12.87 -14.27
CA TYR A 378 19.56 13.57 -13.21
C TYR A 378 20.20 14.85 -13.75
N ASP A 379 19.86 15.97 -13.12
CA ASP A 379 20.44 17.27 -13.39
C ASP A 379 20.99 17.85 -12.08
N PRO A 380 22.32 17.90 -11.90
CA PRO A 380 22.92 18.40 -10.66
C PRO A 380 22.58 19.86 -10.38
N SER A 381 22.15 20.66 -11.37
CA SER A 381 21.75 22.05 -11.16
C SER A 381 20.41 22.21 -10.43
N LYS A 382 19.66 21.11 -10.29
CA LYS A 382 18.41 21.06 -9.51
C LYS A 382 18.62 20.73 -8.04
N PHE A 383 19.86 20.55 -7.60
CA PHE A 383 20.20 20.16 -6.24
C PHE A 383 21.18 21.12 -5.59
N ASN A 384 20.93 21.44 -4.32
CA ASN A 384 21.84 22.17 -3.46
C ASN A 384 22.35 21.19 -2.40
N PHE A 385 23.67 21.01 -2.34
CA PHE A 385 24.28 20.04 -1.45
C PHE A 385 24.88 20.73 -0.22
N HIS A 386 24.54 20.22 0.96
CA HIS A 386 25.14 20.56 2.24
C HIS A 386 25.83 19.33 2.83
N TYR A 387 27.11 19.44 3.13
CA TYR A 387 27.93 18.32 3.64
C TYR A 387 28.27 18.52 5.12
N ASN A 388 28.52 17.42 5.82
CA ASN A 388 28.70 17.39 7.28
C ASN A 388 27.47 17.93 8.02
N SER A 389 26.29 17.72 7.44
CA SER A 389 25.03 18.23 7.96
C SER A 389 24.49 17.36 9.10
N SER A 390 23.61 17.92 9.91
CA SER A 390 22.85 17.21 10.93
C SER A 390 21.33 17.27 10.64
N PRO A 391 20.54 16.27 11.08
CA PRO A 391 19.08 16.29 10.88
C PRO A 391 18.39 17.54 11.45
N ASP A 392 18.96 18.14 12.50
CA ASP A 392 18.41 19.31 13.18
C ASP A 392 18.39 20.57 12.28
N GLU A 393 19.18 20.58 11.21
CA GLU A 393 19.23 21.68 10.24
C GLU A 393 18.00 21.72 9.33
N LEU A 394 17.25 20.62 9.22
CA LEU A 394 16.06 20.53 8.36
C LEU A 394 14.78 21.04 9.04
N ASN A 395 14.81 21.20 10.37
CA ASN A 395 13.70 21.70 11.17
C ASN A 395 13.65 23.24 11.24
N GLN A 396 14.45 23.94 10.42
CA GLN A 396 14.56 25.40 10.37
C GLN A 396 13.81 26.02 9.18
#